data_AF-A0A1J5S3V5-F1
#
_entry.id   AF-A0A1J5S3V5-F1
#
_cell.length_a   1.000
_cell.length_b   1.000
_cell.length_c   1.000
_cell.angle_alpha   90.00
_cell.angle_beta   90.00
_cell.angle_gamma   90.00
#
_symmetry.space_group_name_H-M   'P 1'
#
loop_
_entity.id
_entity.type
_entity.pdbx_description
1 polymer ?
#
loop_
_entity_poly.entity_id
_entity_poly.type
_entity_poly.pdbx_seq_one_letter_code
_entity_poly.pdbx_strand_id
1 'polypeptide(L)'
;MDTKKGTPKRVPASKRKAAARKVVNGNVYADGKTWVVQHGELKRGQGRPPKTEHLFRVVGEKLPFASLPKVRAHLKGQDLGMQGVYVAHDSMGCPRYIGRGNIFSRLEARKKAQPLELEYFSFYVVSEKKHEREVETLLIRAAGFLLEFNTRKKRIGVSPGNVRDYEAGTVFYERQRKKGATKKVPRKTA
;
A
#
# COMPACT_ATOMS: atom_id res chain seq x y z
N MET A 1 58.31 30.48 -0.85
CA MET A 1 57.26 29.55 -1.32
C MET A 1 55.95 29.96 -0.66
N ASP A 2 55.21 30.86 -1.31
CA ASP A 2 53.97 31.43 -0.78
C ASP A 2 52.76 30.62 -1.24
N THR A 3 52.09 29.96 -0.29
CA THR A 3 50.84 29.24 -0.53
C THR A 3 49.66 30.20 -0.39
N LYS A 4 49.14 30.71 -1.51
CA LYS A 4 47.87 31.45 -1.56
C LYS A 4 46.72 30.50 -1.20
N LYS A 5 46.12 30.67 -0.02
CA LYS A 5 44.84 30.05 0.36
C LYS A 5 43.72 30.59 -0.55
N GLY A 6 43.22 29.74 -1.44
CA GLY A 6 42.05 30.04 -2.26
C GLY A 6 40.80 30.19 -1.41
N THR A 7 40.09 31.30 -1.56
CA THR A 7 38.78 31.56 -0.96
C THR A 7 37.76 30.59 -1.58
N PRO A 8 36.90 29.91 -0.79
CA PRO A 8 35.91 28.98 -1.36
C PRO A 8 34.89 29.74 -2.20
N LYS A 9 34.75 29.36 -3.47
CA LYS A 9 33.68 29.82 -4.36
C LYS A 9 32.33 29.54 -3.70
N ARG A 10 31.55 30.60 -3.40
CA ARG A 10 30.13 30.49 -3.05
C ARG A 10 29.39 29.86 -4.22
N VAL A 11 28.95 28.61 -4.07
CA VAL A 11 28.01 27.98 -4.97
C VAL A 11 26.67 28.71 -4.83
N PRO A 12 26.04 29.19 -5.92
CA PRO A 12 24.74 29.83 -5.82
C PRO A 12 23.73 28.81 -5.27
N ALA A 13 22.97 29.21 -4.24
CA ALA A 13 21.89 28.40 -3.69
C ALA A 13 20.91 28.08 -4.83
N SER A 14 20.82 26.81 -5.21
CA SER A 14 19.84 26.36 -6.19
C SER A 14 18.46 26.80 -5.70
N LYS A 15 17.67 27.46 -6.57
CA LYS A 15 16.28 27.82 -6.27
C LYS A 15 15.56 26.54 -5.84
N ARG A 16 15.26 26.41 -4.54
CA ARG A 16 14.56 25.23 -4.00
C ARG A 16 13.23 25.12 -4.75
N LYS A 17 13.03 24.01 -5.47
CA LYS A 17 11.75 23.73 -6.12
C LYS A 17 10.66 23.81 -5.05
N ALA A 18 9.59 24.55 -5.34
CA ALA A 18 8.46 24.67 -4.42
C ALA A 18 7.98 23.27 -4.03
N ALA A 19 7.87 23.02 -2.72
CA ALA A 19 7.43 21.74 -2.21
C ALA A 19 5.99 21.45 -2.66
N ALA A 20 5.69 20.17 -2.90
CA ALA A 20 4.31 19.75 -3.14
C ALA A 20 3.45 20.06 -1.92
N ARG A 21 2.21 20.56 -2.14
CA ARG A 21 1.31 20.98 -1.06
C ARG A 21 -0.01 20.22 -1.11
N LYS A 22 -0.44 19.71 0.05
CA LYS A 22 -1.78 19.12 0.22
C LYS A 22 -2.83 20.24 0.20
N VAL A 23 -3.83 20.09 -0.65
CA VAL A 23 -5.00 20.96 -0.72
C VAL A 23 -6.22 20.13 -0.34
N VAL A 24 -6.97 20.59 0.64
CA VAL A 24 -8.22 19.95 1.07
C VAL A 24 -9.36 20.61 0.32
N ASN A 25 -10.19 19.80 -0.32
CA ASN A 25 -11.29 20.25 -1.17
C ASN A 25 -12.65 20.09 -0.48
N GLY A 26 -12.76 19.23 0.55
CA GLY A 26 -13.99 19.08 1.31
C GLY A 26 -13.98 17.91 2.29
N ASN A 27 -15.08 17.82 3.07
CA ASN A 27 -15.33 16.73 4.01
C ASN A 27 -16.24 15.69 3.34
N VAL A 28 -15.84 14.41 3.40
CA VAL A 28 -16.59 13.28 2.85
C VAL A 28 -17.42 12.58 3.92
N TYR A 29 -16.91 12.56 5.15
CA TYR A 29 -17.56 11.92 6.30
C TYR A 29 -17.13 12.61 7.59
N ALA A 30 -18.03 12.64 8.56
CA ALA A 30 -17.74 12.97 9.95
C ALA A 30 -18.60 12.08 10.84
N ASP A 31 -18.04 11.54 11.92
CA ASP A 31 -18.79 10.75 12.92
C ASP A 31 -19.43 11.62 14.03
N GLY A 32 -19.19 12.93 14.00
CA GLY A 32 -19.65 13.88 15.00
C GLY A 32 -18.95 13.79 16.35
N LYS A 33 -17.88 12.98 16.47
CA LYS A 33 -17.19 12.70 17.73
C LYS A 33 -15.66 12.78 17.59
N THR A 34 -15.09 11.93 16.76
CA THR A 34 -13.65 11.61 16.77
C THR A 34 -13.01 11.82 15.40
N TRP A 35 -13.70 11.43 14.32
CA TRP A 35 -13.10 11.34 12.99
C TRP A 35 -13.84 12.17 11.94
N VAL A 36 -13.04 12.89 11.16
CA VAL A 36 -13.45 13.50 9.89
C VAL A 36 -12.60 12.93 8.77
N VAL A 37 -13.25 12.46 7.70
CA VAL A 37 -12.58 12.03 6.47
C VAL A 37 -12.67 13.15 5.45
N GLN A 38 -11.52 13.65 5.02
CA GLN A 38 -11.41 14.73 4.06
C GLN A 38 -10.93 14.21 2.71
N HIS A 39 -11.38 14.85 1.63
CA HIS A 39 -10.83 14.66 0.29
C HIS A 39 -10.03 15.89 -0.14
N GLY A 40 -9.06 15.66 -1.01
CA GLY A 40 -8.16 16.68 -1.47
C GLY A 40 -7.19 16.13 -2.49
N GLU A 41 -6.25 16.97 -2.89
CA GLU A 41 -5.23 16.62 -3.87
C GLU A 41 -3.86 17.14 -3.44
N LEU A 42 -2.81 16.57 -4.02
CA LEU A 42 -1.47 17.09 -3.88
C LEU A 42 -1.18 18.02 -5.06
N LYS A 43 -1.22 19.34 -4.83
CA LYS A 43 -0.81 20.31 -5.85
C LYS A 43 0.68 20.19 -6.09
N ARG A 44 1.04 20.02 -7.37
CA ARG A 44 2.43 19.91 -7.82
C ARG A 44 3.10 21.28 -7.67
N GLY A 45 4.37 21.27 -7.23
CA GLY A 45 5.21 22.45 -7.30
C GLY A 45 5.47 22.88 -8.75
N GLN A 46 5.91 24.12 -8.93
CA GLN A 46 6.23 24.68 -10.25
C GLN A 46 7.30 23.84 -10.98
N GLY A 47 6.99 23.39 -12.21
CA GLY A 47 7.92 22.61 -13.05
C GLY A 47 7.23 21.82 -14.16
N ARG A 48 8.02 21.21 -15.05
CA ARG A 48 7.52 20.32 -16.11
C ARG A 48 7.04 19.01 -15.48
N PRO A 49 5.77 18.61 -15.66
CA PRO A 49 5.28 17.34 -15.14
C PRO A 49 6.07 16.17 -15.77
N PRO A 50 6.40 15.13 -14.99
CA PRO A 50 6.99 13.92 -15.54
C PRO A 50 6.03 13.28 -16.56
N LYS A 51 6.59 12.63 -17.58
CA LYS A 51 5.82 11.91 -18.61
C LYS A 51 5.16 10.63 -18.09
N THR A 52 5.62 10.14 -16.95
CA THR A 52 5.13 8.89 -16.35
C THR A 52 3.90 9.15 -15.51
N GLU A 53 2.85 8.36 -15.71
CA GLU A 53 1.66 8.38 -14.86
C GLU A 53 1.98 7.88 -13.44
N HIS A 54 1.20 8.35 -12.46
CA HIS A 54 1.28 7.84 -11.09
C HIS A 54 0.69 6.44 -11.00
N LEU A 55 1.37 5.55 -10.27
CA LEU A 55 0.88 4.20 -10.00
C LEU A 55 -0.48 4.22 -9.27
N PHE A 56 -0.59 5.06 -8.24
CA PHE A 56 -1.81 5.24 -7.49
C PHE A 56 -2.54 6.50 -7.95
N ARG A 57 -3.80 6.32 -8.34
CA ARG A 57 -4.69 7.43 -8.71
C ARG A 57 -5.38 8.03 -7.49
N VAL A 58 -5.69 7.18 -6.51
CA VAL A 58 -6.34 7.58 -5.26
C VAL A 58 -5.75 6.77 -4.11
N VAL A 59 -5.54 7.43 -2.99
CA VAL A 59 -5.08 6.83 -1.75
C VAL A 59 -6.00 7.28 -0.61
N GLY A 60 -6.46 6.33 0.19
CA GLY A 60 -7.11 6.60 1.47
C GLY A 60 -6.54 5.65 2.50
N GLU A 61 -6.03 6.16 3.62
CA GLU A 61 -5.31 5.36 4.60
C GLU A 61 -5.97 5.45 5.96
N LYS A 62 -6.13 4.29 6.62
CA LYS A 62 -6.64 4.13 7.98
C LYS A 62 -7.95 4.90 8.24
N LEU A 63 -8.87 4.86 7.29
CA LEU A 63 -10.20 5.44 7.40
C LEU A 63 -11.11 4.56 8.26
N PRO A 64 -12.00 5.11 9.10
CA PRO A 64 -12.92 4.31 9.89
C PRO A 64 -13.91 3.57 8.98
N PHE A 65 -14.18 2.29 9.24
CA PHE A 65 -15.10 1.49 8.41
C PHE A 65 -16.49 2.11 8.27
N ALA A 66 -16.96 2.87 9.26
CA ALA A 66 -18.21 3.63 9.19
C ALA A 66 -18.26 4.63 8.01
N SER A 67 -17.11 5.14 7.56
CA SER A 67 -17.01 6.05 6.42
C SER A 67 -17.08 5.35 5.06
N LEU A 68 -16.98 4.01 5.00
CA LEU A 68 -16.82 3.24 3.77
C LEU A 68 -17.91 3.51 2.72
N PRO A 69 -19.22 3.58 3.06
CA PRO A 69 -20.26 3.88 2.08
C PRO A 69 -20.16 5.30 1.50
N LYS A 70 -19.80 6.29 2.33
CA LYS A 70 -19.66 7.69 1.91
C LYS A 70 -18.45 7.89 1.01
N VAL A 71 -17.32 7.27 1.36
CA VAL A 71 -16.10 7.29 0.53
C VAL A 71 -16.35 6.64 -0.83
N ARG A 72 -17.02 5.48 -0.85
CA ARG A 72 -17.43 4.81 -2.10
C ARG A 72 -18.30 5.70 -2.98
N ALA A 73 -19.33 6.33 -2.40
CA ALA A 73 -20.23 7.22 -3.13
C ALA A 73 -19.49 8.43 -3.70
N HIS A 74 -18.58 9.03 -2.92
CA HIS A 74 -17.78 10.17 -3.35
C HIS A 74 -16.84 9.82 -4.51
N LEU A 75 -16.11 8.70 -4.42
CA LEU A 75 -15.28 8.20 -5.52
C LEU A 75 -16.08 7.96 -6.80
N LYS A 76 -17.26 7.34 -6.68
CA LYS A 76 -18.16 7.12 -7.81
C LYS A 76 -18.63 8.44 -8.43
N GLY A 77 -18.95 9.44 -7.61
CA GLY A 77 -19.36 10.77 -8.07
C GLY A 77 -18.24 11.56 -8.77
N GLN A 78 -16.98 11.23 -8.50
CA GLN A 78 -15.80 11.82 -9.16
C GLN A 78 -15.30 11.00 -10.36
N ASP A 79 -16.04 9.96 -10.78
CA ASP A 79 -15.63 9.02 -11.82
C ASP A 79 -14.24 8.40 -11.59
N LEU A 80 -13.91 8.18 -10.32
CA LEU A 80 -12.65 7.54 -9.93
C LEU A 80 -12.85 6.03 -9.82
N GLY A 81 -11.87 5.29 -10.33
CA GLY A 81 -11.91 3.82 -10.32
C GLY A 81 -12.03 3.23 -8.92
N MET A 82 -12.67 2.06 -8.82
CA MET A 82 -12.83 1.30 -7.57
C MET A 82 -11.98 0.01 -7.53
N GLN A 83 -11.13 -0.19 -8.54
CA GLN A 83 -10.22 -1.32 -8.63
C GLN A 83 -8.86 -0.95 -8.05
N GLY A 84 -8.29 -1.85 -7.26
CA GLY A 84 -6.99 -1.61 -6.65
C GLY A 84 -6.68 -2.58 -5.52
N VAL A 85 -5.89 -2.10 -4.56
CA VAL A 85 -5.46 -2.87 -3.39
C VAL A 85 -6.05 -2.24 -2.14
N TYR A 86 -6.42 -3.07 -1.17
CA TYR A 86 -7.00 -2.63 0.09
C TYR A 86 -6.40 -3.40 1.28
N VAL A 87 -6.45 -2.74 2.43
CA VAL A 87 -5.97 -3.26 3.71
C VAL A 87 -7.05 -3.02 4.75
N ALA A 88 -7.43 -4.04 5.51
CA ALA A 88 -8.28 -3.89 6.68
C ALA A 88 -7.43 -4.02 7.94
N HIS A 89 -7.66 -3.13 8.88
CA HIS A 89 -6.88 -2.95 10.10
C HIS A 89 -7.76 -3.13 11.34
N ASP A 90 -7.15 -3.57 12.43
CA ASP A 90 -7.78 -3.56 13.76
C ASP A 90 -7.77 -2.15 14.38
N SER A 91 -8.25 -2.03 15.63
CA SER A 91 -8.30 -0.78 16.40
C SER A 91 -6.94 -0.18 16.71
N MET A 92 -5.86 -0.98 16.68
CA MET A 92 -4.47 -0.52 16.83
C MET A 92 -3.87 -0.06 15.50
N GLY A 93 -4.61 -0.22 14.39
CA GLY A 93 -4.16 0.11 13.06
C GLY A 93 -3.25 -0.96 12.43
N CYS A 94 -3.13 -2.13 13.03
CA CYS A 94 -2.35 -3.26 12.51
C CYS A 94 -3.10 -3.92 11.35
N PRO A 95 -2.43 -4.24 10.23
CA PRO A 95 -3.07 -4.92 9.11
C PRO A 95 -3.45 -6.35 9.50
N ARG A 96 -4.74 -6.70 9.37
CA ARG A 96 -5.25 -8.07 9.61
C ARG A 96 -5.66 -8.77 8.32
N TYR A 97 -6.01 -7.99 7.29
CA TYR A 97 -6.36 -8.52 5.97
C TYR A 97 -5.89 -7.60 4.85
N ILE A 98 -5.35 -8.19 3.79
CA ILE A 98 -4.96 -7.50 2.56
C ILE A 98 -5.58 -8.21 1.37
N GLY A 99 -6.08 -7.46 0.40
CA GLY A 99 -6.53 -8.03 -0.86
C GLY A 99 -6.57 -7.00 -1.98
N ARG A 100 -7.01 -7.44 -3.15
CA ARG A 100 -7.13 -6.61 -4.35
C ARG A 100 -8.45 -6.80 -5.11
N GLY A 101 -8.67 -6.02 -6.16
CA GLY A 101 -9.85 -6.05 -7.03
C GLY A 101 -10.85 -4.96 -6.67
N ASN A 102 -12.15 -5.25 -6.70
CA ASN A 102 -13.18 -4.29 -6.32
C ASN A 102 -13.09 -3.99 -4.80
N ILE A 103 -12.47 -2.86 -4.48
CA ILE A 103 -12.06 -2.46 -3.13
C ILE A 103 -13.25 -2.49 -2.16
N PHE A 104 -14.29 -1.72 -2.48
CA PHE A 104 -15.36 -1.43 -1.53
C PHE A 104 -16.24 -2.65 -1.28
N SER A 105 -16.60 -3.40 -2.33
CA SER A 105 -17.39 -4.63 -2.17
C SER A 105 -16.64 -5.69 -1.37
N ARG A 106 -15.32 -5.79 -1.54
CA ARG A 106 -14.51 -6.78 -0.81
C ARG A 106 -14.25 -6.39 0.64
N LEU A 107 -14.01 -5.10 0.91
CA LEU A 107 -13.89 -4.58 2.27
C LEU A 107 -15.20 -4.73 3.04
N GLU A 108 -16.34 -4.44 2.41
CA GLU A 108 -17.67 -4.62 2.99
C GLU A 108 -17.94 -6.09 3.35
N ALA A 109 -17.70 -7.00 2.41
CA ALA A 109 -17.81 -8.44 2.68
C ALA A 109 -16.89 -8.89 3.82
N ARG A 110 -15.68 -8.33 3.91
CA ARG A 110 -14.74 -8.67 4.98
C ARG A 110 -15.18 -8.13 6.34
N LYS A 111 -15.63 -6.87 6.43
CA LYS A 111 -16.16 -6.28 7.67
C LYS A 111 -17.41 -7.01 8.16
N LYS A 112 -18.27 -7.46 7.24
CA LYS A 112 -19.43 -8.30 7.60
C LYS A 112 -19.00 -9.65 8.20
N ALA A 113 -17.94 -10.26 7.67
CA ALA A 113 -17.41 -11.52 8.18
C ALA A 113 -16.70 -11.36 9.54
N GLN A 114 -16.06 -10.21 9.79
CA GLN A 114 -15.30 -9.91 11.02
C GLN A 114 -15.68 -8.54 11.60
N PRO A 115 -16.88 -8.40 12.20
CA PRO A 115 -17.41 -7.10 12.59
C PRO A 115 -16.66 -6.47 13.78
N LEU A 116 -16.12 -7.27 14.71
CA LEU A 116 -15.47 -6.77 15.92
C LEU A 116 -13.95 -6.58 15.79
N GLU A 117 -13.33 -7.18 14.77
CA GLU A 117 -11.87 -7.25 14.65
C GLU A 117 -11.29 -6.17 13.72
N LEU A 118 -12.13 -5.51 12.93
CA LEU A 118 -11.72 -4.59 11.88
C LEU A 118 -12.29 -3.18 12.11
N GLU A 119 -11.45 -2.21 12.40
CA GLU A 119 -11.87 -0.84 12.74
C GLU A 119 -11.59 0.15 11.61
N TYR A 120 -10.42 0.02 10.97
CA TYR A 120 -10.00 0.93 9.91
C TYR A 120 -9.73 0.20 8.60
N PHE A 121 -9.80 0.92 7.49
CA PHE A 121 -9.40 0.43 6.18
C PHE A 121 -8.51 1.42 5.45
N SER A 122 -7.59 0.89 4.64
CA SER A 122 -6.82 1.63 3.66
C SER A 122 -7.11 1.10 2.27
N PHE A 123 -7.03 1.94 1.25
CA PHE A 123 -7.17 1.55 -0.14
C PHE A 123 -6.30 2.39 -1.07
N TYR A 124 -5.93 1.77 -2.18
CA TYR A 124 -5.07 2.32 -3.21
C TYR A 124 -5.68 1.98 -4.57
N VAL A 125 -6.27 2.97 -5.24
CA VAL A 125 -6.77 2.80 -6.61
C VAL A 125 -5.59 2.80 -7.55
N VAL A 126 -5.42 1.72 -8.29
CA VAL A 126 -4.22 1.49 -9.13
C VAL A 126 -4.52 1.87 -10.57
N SER A 127 -3.56 2.48 -11.26
CA SER A 127 -3.69 2.93 -12.64
C SER A 127 -3.87 1.76 -13.63
N GLU A 128 -3.15 0.67 -13.43
CA GLU A 128 -3.21 -0.53 -14.27
C GLU A 128 -3.48 -1.80 -13.46
N LYS A 129 -4.34 -2.67 -13.98
CA LYS A 129 -4.76 -3.91 -13.32
C LYS A 129 -3.60 -4.85 -12.97
N LYS A 130 -2.54 -4.89 -13.79
CA LYS A 130 -1.36 -5.74 -13.56
C LYS A 130 -0.69 -5.44 -12.21
N HIS A 131 -0.63 -4.16 -11.86
CA HIS A 131 0.02 -3.69 -10.64
C HIS A 131 -0.76 -4.03 -9.37
N GLU A 132 -2.07 -4.32 -9.46
CA GLU A 132 -2.83 -4.79 -8.30
C GLU A 132 -2.21 -6.05 -7.68
N ARG A 133 -1.78 -7.00 -8.52
CA ARG A 133 -1.19 -8.26 -8.05
C ARG A 133 0.16 -8.02 -7.42
N GLU A 134 1.02 -7.23 -8.06
CA GLU A 134 2.37 -6.94 -7.59
C GLU A 134 2.33 -6.23 -6.23
N VAL A 135 1.49 -5.20 -6.09
CA VAL A 135 1.32 -4.44 -4.85
C VAL A 135 0.69 -5.31 -3.74
N GLU A 136 -0.37 -6.07 -4.04
CA GLU A 136 -0.96 -7.02 -3.08
C GLU A 136 0.10 -8.01 -2.55
N THR A 137 0.85 -8.61 -3.47
CA THR A 137 1.90 -9.59 -3.14
C THR A 137 2.98 -8.97 -2.25
N LEU A 138 3.43 -7.74 -2.54
CA LEU A 138 4.42 -7.04 -1.73
C LEU A 138 3.90 -6.77 -0.31
N LEU A 139 2.69 -6.21 -0.19
CA LEU A 139 2.10 -5.89 1.11
C LEU A 139 1.84 -7.15 1.95
N ILE A 140 1.37 -8.24 1.33
CA ILE A 140 1.15 -9.51 2.03
C ILE A 140 2.46 -10.06 2.60
N ARG A 141 3.56 -9.96 1.86
CA ARG A 141 4.87 -10.46 2.31
C ARG A 141 5.47 -9.59 3.41
N ALA A 142 5.35 -8.28 3.29
CA ALA A 142 5.82 -7.35 4.31
C ALA A 142 5.07 -7.50 5.64
N ALA A 143 3.75 -7.73 5.58
CA ALA A 143 2.89 -7.85 6.76
C ALA A 143 2.65 -9.30 7.22
N GLY A 144 3.29 -10.31 6.61
CA GLY A 144 2.82 -11.71 6.65
C GLY A 144 2.49 -12.28 8.03
N PHE A 145 3.27 -11.94 9.05
CA PHE A 145 3.05 -12.39 10.44
C PHE A 145 1.88 -11.72 11.15
N LEU A 146 1.44 -10.54 10.67
CA LEU A 146 0.31 -9.78 11.21
C LEU A 146 -1.03 -10.18 10.59
N LEU A 147 -1.02 -10.81 9.40
CA LEU A 147 -2.23 -11.11 8.64
C LEU A 147 -2.95 -12.34 9.17
N GLU A 148 -3.84 -12.15 10.13
CA GLU A 148 -4.65 -13.23 10.67
C GLU A 148 -5.55 -13.86 9.59
N PHE A 149 -6.22 -13.04 8.77
CA PHE A 149 -7.29 -13.51 7.88
C PHE A 149 -6.81 -13.96 6.49
N ASN A 150 -5.56 -13.71 6.11
CA ASN A 150 -4.98 -14.13 4.82
C ASN A 150 -4.46 -15.58 4.86
N THR A 151 -5.33 -16.57 5.05
CA THR A 151 -4.91 -17.97 5.27
C THR A 151 -4.14 -18.62 4.11
N ARG A 152 -4.42 -18.25 2.85
CA ARG A 152 -3.83 -18.91 1.67
C ARG A 152 -2.49 -18.32 1.21
N LYS A 153 -2.35 -17.00 1.29
CA LYS A 153 -1.18 -16.27 0.75
C LYS A 153 -0.14 -15.91 1.81
N LYS A 154 -0.50 -15.93 3.11
CA LYS A 154 0.48 -15.67 4.16
C LYS A 154 1.47 -16.82 4.26
N ARG A 155 2.77 -16.51 4.23
CA ARG A 155 3.85 -17.43 4.55
C ARG A 155 4.63 -16.80 5.70
N ILE A 156 4.57 -17.42 6.87
CA ILE A 156 5.21 -16.93 8.10
C ILE A 156 6.69 -17.35 8.16
N GLY A 157 7.05 -18.40 7.41
CA GLY A 157 8.42 -18.89 7.32
C GLY A 157 9.29 -18.14 6.32
N VAL A 158 10.55 -18.56 6.24
CA VAL A 158 11.56 -17.96 5.35
C VAL A 158 11.41 -18.37 3.87
N SER A 159 10.38 -19.12 3.50
CA SER A 159 10.18 -19.63 2.14
C SER A 159 9.74 -18.52 1.18
N PRO A 160 10.19 -18.54 -0.09
CA PRO A 160 9.73 -17.59 -1.09
C PRO A 160 8.23 -17.77 -1.39
N GLY A 161 7.64 -16.75 -2.04
CA GLY A 161 6.25 -16.78 -2.49
C GLY A 161 5.99 -17.81 -3.61
N ASN A 162 4.73 -17.99 -3.98
CA ASN A 162 4.38 -18.89 -5.08
C ASN A 162 4.82 -18.26 -6.42
N VAL A 163 5.31 -19.07 -7.38
CA VAL A 163 5.65 -18.60 -8.73
C VAL A 163 4.46 -17.88 -9.40
N ARG A 164 3.23 -18.32 -9.11
CA ARG A 164 1.99 -17.71 -9.61
C ARG A 164 1.71 -16.30 -9.07
N ASP A 165 2.48 -15.83 -8.09
CA ASP A 165 2.35 -14.49 -7.53
C ASP A 165 3.11 -13.43 -8.35
N TYR A 166 3.97 -13.85 -9.29
CA TYR A 166 4.81 -12.97 -10.12
C TYR A 166 4.25 -12.85 -11.55
N GLU A 167 4.50 -11.70 -12.18
CA GLU A 167 4.18 -11.49 -13.59
C GLU A 167 5.19 -12.19 -14.52
N ALA A 168 4.74 -12.62 -15.69
CA ALA A 168 5.62 -13.24 -16.69
C ALA A 168 6.73 -12.27 -17.11
N GLY A 169 7.97 -12.77 -17.20
CA GLY A 169 9.16 -11.94 -17.47
C GLY A 169 9.81 -11.33 -16.24
N THR A 170 9.26 -11.55 -15.03
CA THR A 170 9.91 -11.15 -13.78
C THR A 170 11.24 -11.89 -13.59
N VAL A 171 12.34 -11.15 -13.49
CA VAL A 171 13.64 -11.68 -13.07
C VAL A 171 13.64 -11.88 -11.56
N PHE A 172 14.17 -13.00 -11.07
CA PHE A 172 14.19 -13.32 -9.64
C PHE A 172 15.59 -13.71 -9.14
N TYR A 173 15.81 -13.46 -7.86
CA TYR A 173 16.91 -14.03 -7.08
C TYR A 173 16.31 -14.94 -6.01
N GLU A 174 16.79 -16.17 -5.90
CA GLU A 174 16.22 -17.15 -4.96
C GLU A 174 17.30 -17.79 -4.08
N ARG A 175 17.00 -17.90 -2.79
CA ARG A 175 17.85 -18.63 -1.85
C ARG A 175 17.69 -20.14 -2.08
N GLN A 176 18.76 -20.78 -2.57
CA GLN A 176 18.85 -22.23 -2.68
C GLN A 176 19.54 -22.84 -1.45
N ARG A 177 19.11 -24.03 -1.04
CA ARG A 177 19.88 -24.81 -0.05
C ARG A 177 21.11 -25.41 -0.73
N LYS A 178 22.25 -25.44 -0.04
CA LYS A 178 23.41 -26.21 -0.50
C LYS A 178 23.02 -27.69 -0.60
N LYS A 179 23.42 -28.35 -1.69
CA LYS A 179 23.22 -29.78 -1.91
C LYS A 179 23.81 -30.55 -0.71
N GLY A 180 23.04 -31.47 -0.13
CA GLY A 180 23.46 -32.28 1.03
C GLY A 180 23.09 -31.71 2.42
N ALA A 181 22.57 -30.48 2.53
CA ALA A 181 22.22 -29.87 3.82
C ALA A 181 20.80 -30.22 4.34
N THR A 182 20.07 -31.12 3.69
CA THR A 182 18.77 -31.59 4.16
C THR A 182 18.98 -32.61 5.28
N LYS A 183 18.89 -32.19 6.55
CA LYS A 183 18.68 -33.15 7.65
C LYS A 183 17.43 -33.95 7.33
N LYS A 184 17.57 -35.26 7.09
CA LYS A 184 16.44 -36.18 7.04
C LYS A 184 15.75 -36.09 8.41
N VAL A 185 14.57 -35.48 8.46
CA VAL A 185 13.73 -35.61 9.65
C VAL A 185 13.30 -37.07 9.69
N PRO A 186 13.65 -37.86 10.72
CA PRO A 186 13.17 -39.22 10.80
C PRO A 186 11.65 -39.20 10.83
N ARG A 187 11.01 -39.98 9.94
CA ARG A 187 9.58 -40.25 10.01
C ARG A 187 9.32 -40.82 11.40
N LYS A 188 8.48 -40.16 12.20
CA LYS A 188 7.85 -40.83 13.34
C LYS A 188 7.03 -41.98 12.76
N THR A 189 7.49 -43.21 12.96
CA THR A 189 6.63 -44.40 12.89
C THR A 189 5.57 -44.25 13.98
N ALA A 190 4.31 -44.42 13.58
CA ALA A 190 3.17 -44.51 14.49
C ALA A 190 3.30 -45.72 15.40
#